data_AF-F1DC50-F1
#
_entry.id   AF-F1DC50-F1
#
_cell.length_a   1.000
_cell.length_b   1.000
_cell.length_c   1.000
_cell.angle_alpha   90.00
_cell.angle_beta   90.00
_cell.angle_gamma   90.00
#
_symmetry.space_group_name_H-M   'P 1'
#
loop_
_entity.id
_entity.type
_entity.pdbx_description
1 polymer ?
#
loop_
_entity_poly.entity_id
_entity_poly.type
_entity_poly.pdbx_seq_one_letter_code
_entity_poly.pdbx_strand_id
1 'polypeptide(L)'
;LHVCDRNLELIKPKKITTHNLLVDVCLAAKYEGDSISPYHDRYKINNPDSKICTVLARSFADIGDIIRGKDLFLGGPSQEKKKLEERLKTMFENIKKNNYLTLKDLSLEQVREYWWALNRQQVWKAITCKANDDDKYFRNKDSEGISCTVQKCKCANTDPPTKLDYVPQYLR
;
A
#
# COMPACT_ATOMS: atom_id res chain seq x y z
N LEU A 1 13.27 -0.10 -7.52
CA LEU A 1 11.84 0.25 -7.39
C LEU A 1 11.77 1.60 -6.68
N HIS A 2 11.20 2.63 -7.31
CA HIS A 2 10.99 3.95 -6.70
C HIS A 2 9.49 4.13 -6.51
N VAL A 3 8.99 3.79 -5.33
CA VAL A 3 7.59 4.06 -4.95
C VAL A 3 7.44 5.57 -4.71
N CYS A 4 6.30 6.15 -5.05
CA CYS A 4 5.99 7.56 -4.82
C CYS A 4 5.72 7.83 -3.33
N ASP A 5 6.75 7.81 -2.49
CA ASP A 5 6.68 7.93 -1.02
C ASP A 5 7.14 9.29 -0.47
N ARG A 6 7.56 10.23 -1.34
CA ARG A 6 8.06 11.56 -0.95
C ARG A 6 7.13 12.33 -0.01
N ASN A 7 5.81 12.17 -0.15
CA ASN A 7 4.86 12.81 0.77
C ASN A 7 4.96 12.23 2.19
N LEU A 8 5.22 10.92 2.33
CA LEU A 8 5.48 10.25 3.60
C LEU A 8 6.78 10.75 4.26
N GLU A 9 7.78 11.07 3.44
CA GLU A 9 9.05 11.65 3.91
C GLU A 9 8.94 13.08 4.42
N LEU A 10 7.84 13.80 4.15
CA LEU A 10 7.65 15.19 4.55
C LEU A 10 6.74 15.36 5.76
N ILE A 11 6.11 14.29 6.23
CA ILE A 11 5.17 14.36 7.36
C ILE A 11 5.94 14.68 8.65
N LYS A 12 5.37 15.59 9.45
CA LYS A 12 5.86 15.94 10.79
C LYS A 12 5.29 14.98 11.84
N PRO A 13 6.09 14.09 12.46
CA PRO A 13 5.59 13.00 13.31
C PRO A 13 4.79 13.45 14.55
N LYS A 14 5.06 14.67 15.05
CA LYS A 14 4.48 15.19 16.31
C LYS A 14 2.98 15.53 16.27
N LYS A 15 2.33 15.54 15.10
CA LYS A 15 0.91 15.90 14.94
C LYS A 15 0.04 14.77 14.35
N ILE A 16 0.54 13.53 14.37
CA ILE A 16 -0.09 12.44 13.62
C ILE A 16 -1.02 11.62 14.51
N THR A 17 -2.23 11.44 14.02
CA THR A 17 -3.23 10.48 14.49
C THR A 17 -3.36 9.36 13.46
N THR A 18 -4.14 8.33 13.80
CA THR A 18 -4.49 7.24 12.87
C THR A 18 -5.09 7.75 11.56
N HIS A 19 -5.97 8.75 11.63
CA HIS A 19 -6.63 9.33 10.46
C HIS A 19 -5.69 10.14 9.58
N ASN A 20 -4.77 10.92 10.17
CA ASN A 20 -3.82 11.72 9.40
C ASN A 20 -2.87 10.82 8.61
N LEU A 21 -2.37 9.74 9.22
CA LEU A 21 -1.51 8.77 8.55
C LEU A 21 -2.22 8.14 7.34
N LEU A 22 -3.50 7.78 7.48
CA LEU A 22 -4.26 7.17 6.39
C LEU A 22 -4.36 8.09 5.17
N VAL A 23 -4.60 9.39 5.39
CA VAL A 23 -4.70 10.37 4.30
C VAL A 23 -3.40 10.41 3.50
N ASP A 24 -2.25 10.49 4.19
CA ASP A 24 -0.95 10.54 3.53
C ASP A 24 -0.62 9.23 2.79
N VAL A 25 -0.96 8.07 3.36
CA VAL A 25 -0.77 6.76 2.71
C VAL A 25 -1.65 6.63 1.47
N CYS A 26 -2.93 7.04 1.55
CA CYS A 26 -3.82 7.07 0.40
C CYS A 26 -3.34 8.04 -0.68
N LEU A 27 -2.77 9.18 -0.29
CA LEU A 27 -2.20 10.14 -1.24
C LEU A 27 -0.98 9.56 -1.97
N ALA A 28 -0.08 8.89 -1.24
CA ALA A 28 1.06 8.18 -1.83
C ALA A 28 0.59 7.10 -2.82
N ALA A 29 -0.38 6.29 -2.40
CA ALA A 29 -0.98 5.23 -3.21
C ALA A 29 -1.63 5.78 -4.49
N LYS A 30 -2.35 6.90 -4.40
CA LYS A 30 -2.93 7.58 -5.57
C LYS A 30 -1.84 8.04 -6.54
N TYR A 31 -0.80 8.73 -6.05
CA TYR A 31 0.28 9.20 -6.92
C TYR A 31 1.07 8.05 -7.56
N GLU A 32 1.26 6.96 -6.84
CA GLU A 32 1.85 5.72 -7.36
C GLU A 32 1.02 5.13 -8.50
N GLY A 33 -0.29 4.98 -8.32
CA GLY A 33 -1.17 4.47 -9.38
C GLY A 33 -1.23 5.40 -10.61
N ASP A 34 -1.26 6.71 -10.36
CA ASP A 34 -1.24 7.74 -11.39
C ASP A 34 0.06 7.71 -12.20
N SER A 35 1.20 7.48 -11.55
CA SER A 35 2.50 7.41 -12.21
C SER A 35 2.62 6.14 -13.04
N ILE A 36 2.14 4.99 -12.57
CA ILE A 36 2.27 3.68 -13.25
C ILE A 36 1.46 3.62 -14.54
N SER A 37 0.22 4.13 -14.54
CA SER A 37 -0.73 3.99 -15.65
C SER A 37 -0.13 4.32 -17.04
N PRO A 38 0.47 5.52 -17.28
CA PRO A 38 1.04 5.85 -18.59
C PRO A 38 2.30 5.06 -18.97
N TYR A 39 3.07 4.55 -18.00
CA TYR A 39 4.20 3.65 -18.31
C TYR A 39 3.69 2.27 -18.72
N HIS A 40 2.68 1.77 -18.02
CA HIS A 40 2.07 0.49 -18.34
C HIS A 40 1.44 0.50 -19.74
N ASP A 41 0.74 1.57 -20.13
CA ASP A 41 0.14 1.68 -21.47
C ASP A 41 1.18 1.52 -22.57
N ARG A 42 2.35 2.15 -22.42
CA ARG A 42 3.48 1.99 -23.34
C ARG A 42 4.07 0.59 -23.30
N TYR A 43 4.23 0.01 -22.10
CA TYR A 43 4.76 -1.34 -21.93
C TYR A 43 3.85 -2.41 -22.57
N LYS A 44 2.53 -2.23 -22.46
CA LYS A 44 1.51 -3.13 -22.99
C LYS A 44 1.53 -3.25 -24.51
N ILE A 45 1.99 -2.22 -25.24
CA ILE A 45 2.16 -2.26 -26.71
C ILE A 45 3.02 -3.44 -27.14
N ASN A 46 4.11 -3.70 -26.41
CA ASN A 46 5.02 -4.81 -26.68
C ASN A 46 4.73 -6.05 -25.82
N ASN A 47 3.80 -5.96 -24.86
CA ASN A 47 3.47 -7.01 -23.89
C ASN A 47 1.95 -7.06 -23.66
N PRO A 48 1.15 -7.54 -24.64
CA PRO A 48 -0.31 -7.46 -24.62
C PRO A 48 -0.95 -8.22 -23.45
N ASP A 49 -0.25 -9.24 -22.91
CA ASP A 49 -0.70 -10.02 -21.76
C ASP A 49 -0.55 -9.28 -20.42
N SER A 50 0.23 -8.19 -20.38
CA SER A 50 0.41 -7.39 -19.18
C SER A 50 -0.91 -6.80 -18.69
N LYS A 51 -1.20 -6.98 -17.41
CA LYS A 51 -2.41 -6.47 -16.75
C LYS A 51 -2.01 -5.38 -15.75
N ILE A 52 -2.57 -4.18 -15.91
CA ILE A 52 -2.30 -3.04 -15.03
C ILE A 52 -2.62 -3.36 -13.58
N CYS A 53 -3.73 -4.08 -13.32
CA CYS A 53 -4.11 -4.48 -11.97
C CYS A 53 -3.05 -5.34 -11.27
N THR A 54 -2.28 -6.15 -12.01
CA THR A 54 -1.17 -6.93 -11.46
C THR A 54 0.01 -6.04 -11.05
N VAL A 55 0.31 -5.02 -11.86
CA VAL A 55 1.36 -4.05 -11.54
C VAL A 55 0.96 -3.22 -10.32
N LEU A 56 -0.28 -2.72 -10.28
CA LEU A 56 -0.81 -1.99 -9.13
C LEU A 56 -0.83 -2.85 -7.85
N ALA A 57 -1.12 -4.16 -7.97
CA ALA A 57 -1.08 -5.09 -6.85
C ALA A 57 0.32 -5.29 -6.26
N ARG A 58 1.37 -5.21 -7.09
CA ARG A 58 2.76 -5.24 -6.62
C ARG A 58 3.13 -3.97 -5.87
N SER A 59 2.87 -2.79 -6.46
CA SER A 59 3.12 -1.51 -5.77
C SER A 59 2.31 -1.37 -4.47
N PHE A 60 1.07 -1.86 -4.44
CA PHE A 60 0.27 -1.92 -3.22
C PHE A 60 0.92 -2.79 -2.13
N ALA A 61 1.48 -3.94 -2.50
CA ALA A 61 2.19 -4.81 -1.56
C ALA A 61 3.48 -4.14 -1.04
N ASP A 62 4.21 -3.42 -1.89
CA ASP A 62 5.41 -2.68 -1.47
C ASP A 62 5.07 -1.50 -0.54
N ILE A 63 4.00 -0.75 -0.82
CA ILE A 63 3.47 0.26 0.13
C ILE A 63 3.11 -0.40 1.46
N GLY A 64 2.44 -1.56 1.42
CA GLY A 64 2.11 -2.32 2.62
C GLY A 64 3.35 -2.72 3.43
N ASP A 65 4.42 -3.15 2.78
CA ASP A 65 5.67 -3.50 3.43
C ASP A 65 6.39 -2.29 4.03
N ILE A 66 6.39 -1.14 3.36
CA ILE A 66 6.91 0.12 3.92
C ILE A 66 6.13 0.46 5.19
N ILE A 67 4.80 0.44 5.15
CA ILE A 67 3.97 0.78 6.30
C ILE A 67 4.11 -0.23 7.44
N ARG A 68 4.38 -1.50 7.16
CA ARG A 68 4.59 -2.54 8.18
C ARG A 68 6.03 -2.68 8.66
N GLY A 69 6.99 -2.01 8.02
CA GLY A 69 8.41 -2.11 8.34
C GLY A 69 9.06 -3.41 7.87
N LYS A 70 8.49 -3.99 6.80
CA LYS A 70 8.93 -5.24 6.16
C LYS A 70 9.64 -5.02 4.83
N ASP A 71 9.73 -3.77 4.35
CA ASP A 71 10.45 -3.46 3.13
C ASP A 71 11.94 -3.81 3.29
N LEU A 72 12.44 -4.67 2.41
CA LEU A 72 13.84 -5.15 2.42
C LEU A 72 14.79 -4.10 1.82
N PHE A 73 14.27 -3.09 1.13
CA PHE A 73 15.07 -2.07 0.45
C PHE A 73 15.49 -0.89 1.33
N LEU A 74 15.56 -1.05 2.66
CA LEU A 74 16.01 -0.01 3.60
C LEU A 74 17.50 0.37 3.47
N GLY A 75 18.30 -0.42 2.74
CA GLY A 75 19.76 -0.31 2.65
C GLY A 75 20.32 0.33 1.38
N GLY A 76 19.50 0.99 0.55
CA GLY A 76 19.99 1.71 -0.63
C GLY A 76 21.03 2.79 -0.28
N PRO A 77 21.81 3.29 -1.25
CA PRO A 77 22.85 4.29 -1.00
C PRO A 77 22.33 5.60 -0.40
N SER A 78 21.02 5.90 -0.50
CA SER A 78 20.41 7.05 0.15
C SER A 78 19.92 6.72 1.56
N GLN A 79 20.24 7.60 2.53
CA GLN A 79 19.75 7.54 3.91
C GLN A 79 18.24 7.89 4.03
N GLU A 80 17.58 8.19 2.91
CA GLU A 80 16.18 8.64 2.86
C GLU A 80 15.22 7.57 3.38
N LYS A 81 15.39 6.32 2.95
CA LYS A 81 14.55 5.21 3.40
C LYS A 81 14.68 4.91 4.89
N LYS A 82 15.89 5.06 5.46
CA LYS A 82 16.10 4.96 6.91
C LYS A 82 15.36 6.06 7.66
N LYS A 83 15.45 7.30 7.17
CA LYS A 83 14.70 8.44 7.74
C LYS A 83 13.19 8.24 7.65
N LEU A 84 12.70 7.69 6.54
CA LEU A 84 11.28 7.35 6.37
C LEU A 84 10.84 6.32 7.42
N GLU A 85 11.59 5.23 7.58
CA GLU A 85 11.28 4.19 8.56
C GLU A 85 11.35 4.72 10.00
N GLU A 86 12.36 5.52 10.36
CA GLU A 86 12.44 6.18 11.67
C GLU A 86 11.25 7.08 11.95
N ARG A 87 10.80 7.83 10.93
CA ARG A 87 9.60 8.66 11.03
C ARG A 87 8.38 7.79 11.25
N LEU A 88 8.13 6.78 10.42
CA LEU A 88 7.00 5.85 10.56
C LEU A 88 6.97 5.20 11.95
N LYS A 89 8.11 4.71 12.44
CA LYS A 89 8.23 4.21 13.82
C LYS A 89 7.76 5.24 14.85
N THR A 90 8.24 6.48 14.76
CA THR A 90 7.83 7.58 15.65
C THR A 90 6.32 7.85 15.55
N MET A 91 5.71 7.78 14.35
CA MET A 91 4.26 7.96 14.19
C MET A 91 3.47 6.86 14.88
N PHE A 92 3.87 5.60 14.67
CA PHE A 92 3.20 4.45 15.27
C PHE A 92 3.38 4.38 16.79
N GLU A 93 4.53 4.82 17.31
CA GLU A 93 4.74 5.00 18.75
C GLU A 93 3.78 6.05 19.33
N ASN A 94 3.60 7.18 18.64
CA ASN A 94 2.63 8.21 19.03
C ASN A 94 1.19 7.67 18.97
N ILE A 95 0.83 6.91 17.93
CA ILE A 95 -0.48 6.24 17.83
C ILE A 95 -0.68 5.28 18.99
N LYS A 96 0.32 4.45 19.31
CA LYS A 96 0.28 3.53 20.45
C LYS A 96 0.11 4.27 21.77
N LYS A 97 0.86 5.34 21.99
CA LYS A 97 0.78 6.18 23.20
C LYS A 97 -0.58 6.86 23.36
N ASN A 98 -1.15 7.39 22.29
CA ASN A 98 -2.46 8.04 22.31
C ASN A 98 -3.62 7.06 22.53
N ASN A 99 -3.43 5.77 22.23
CA ASN A 99 -4.42 4.72 22.41
C ASN A 99 -3.92 3.68 23.43
N TYR A 100 -3.19 4.13 24.45
CA TYR A 100 -2.45 3.27 25.37
C TYR A 100 -3.32 2.17 26.01
N LEU A 101 -4.54 2.50 26.44
CA LEU A 101 -5.44 1.53 27.09
C LEU A 101 -5.74 0.32 26.20
N THR A 102 -5.84 0.51 24.89
CA THR A 102 -6.18 -0.53 23.92
C THR A 102 -4.94 -1.20 23.33
N LEU A 103 -3.83 -0.47 23.18
CA LEU A 103 -2.64 -0.93 22.45
C LEU A 103 -1.45 -1.27 23.35
N LYS A 104 -1.55 -1.11 24.69
CA LYS A 104 -0.41 -1.30 25.62
C LYS A 104 0.31 -2.64 25.46
N ASP A 105 -0.44 -3.72 25.29
CA ASP A 105 0.07 -5.10 25.28
C ASP A 105 0.54 -5.54 23.88
N LEU A 106 0.38 -4.69 22.86
CA LEU A 106 0.79 -4.97 21.48
C LEU A 106 2.20 -4.43 21.20
N SER A 107 3.02 -5.21 20.49
CA SER A 107 4.28 -4.70 19.94
C SER A 107 4.03 -3.63 18.86
N LEU A 108 5.05 -2.82 18.54
CA LEU A 108 4.91 -1.80 17.50
C LEU A 108 4.61 -2.46 16.13
N GLU A 109 5.23 -3.60 15.85
CA GLU A 109 5.02 -4.40 14.65
C GLU A 109 3.58 -4.89 14.55
N GLN A 110 3.01 -5.39 15.66
CA GLN A 110 1.59 -5.80 15.70
C GLN A 110 0.65 -4.62 15.44
N VAL A 111 0.93 -3.45 16.01
CA VAL A 111 0.13 -2.24 15.75
C VAL A 111 0.17 -1.86 14.26
N ARG A 112 1.33 -1.95 13.62
CA ARG A 112 1.49 -1.67 12.18
C ARG A 112 0.74 -2.68 11.31
N GLU A 113 0.79 -3.96 11.64
CA GLU A 113 0.03 -5.02 10.94
C GLU A 113 -1.47 -4.82 11.04
N TYR A 114 -2.00 -4.54 12.24
CA TYR A 114 -3.43 -4.27 12.42
C TYR A 114 -3.86 -2.98 11.72
N TRP A 115 -3.02 -1.94 11.77
CA TRP A 115 -3.31 -0.71 11.04
C TRP A 115 -3.41 -0.97 9.54
N TRP A 116 -2.48 -1.74 8.96
CA TRP A 116 -2.55 -2.10 7.54
C TRP A 116 -3.82 -2.90 7.24
N ALA A 117 -4.09 -3.96 7.99
CA ALA A 117 -5.27 -4.81 7.79
C ALA A 117 -6.59 -4.02 7.81
N LEU A 118 -6.72 -3.04 8.72
CA LEU A 118 -7.91 -2.19 8.83
C LEU A 118 -8.06 -1.19 7.68
N ASN A 119 -6.95 -0.75 7.06
CA ASN A 119 -6.95 0.36 6.11
C ASN A 119 -6.66 -0.05 4.66
N ARG A 120 -6.19 -1.27 4.42
CA ARG A 120 -5.75 -1.77 3.11
C ARG A 120 -6.78 -1.60 2.00
N GLN A 121 -8.08 -1.71 2.30
CA GLN A 121 -9.16 -1.48 1.33
C GLN A 121 -9.22 -0.03 0.84
N GLN A 122 -9.01 0.94 1.74
CA GLN A 122 -8.99 2.37 1.38
C GLN A 122 -7.75 2.71 0.55
N VAL A 123 -6.59 2.14 0.92
CA VAL A 123 -5.34 2.28 0.17
C VAL A 123 -5.48 1.67 -1.24
N TRP A 124 -6.12 0.50 -1.36
CA TRP A 124 -6.41 -0.12 -2.64
C TRP A 124 -7.32 0.72 -3.53
N LYS A 125 -8.37 1.30 -2.94
CA LYS A 125 -9.26 2.23 -3.64
C LYS A 125 -8.50 3.47 -4.15
N ALA A 126 -7.51 3.95 -3.41
CA ALA A 126 -6.69 5.09 -3.81
C ALA A 126 -5.75 4.75 -4.98
N ILE A 127 -5.00 3.65 -4.91
CA ILE A 127 -4.07 3.25 -5.99
C ILE A 127 -4.78 2.85 -7.29
N THR A 128 -6.02 2.37 -7.20
CA THR A 128 -6.82 1.98 -8.37
C THR A 128 -7.73 3.10 -8.88
N CYS A 129 -7.62 4.33 -8.36
CA CYS A 129 -8.61 5.38 -8.69
C CYS A 129 -8.66 5.75 -10.18
N LYS A 130 -7.54 5.62 -10.90
CA LYS A 130 -7.43 5.87 -12.34
C LYS A 130 -7.49 4.62 -13.22
N ALA A 131 -7.67 3.42 -12.66
CA ALA A 131 -7.91 2.24 -13.48
C ALA A 131 -9.21 2.40 -14.29
N ASN A 132 -9.25 1.79 -15.47
CA ASN A 132 -10.42 1.79 -16.36
C ASN A 132 -11.40 0.68 -15.95
N ASP A 133 -12.66 0.78 -16.35
CA ASP A 133 -13.68 -0.19 -15.96
C ASP A 133 -13.37 -1.61 -16.47
N ASP A 134 -12.75 -1.71 -17.66
CA ASP A 134 -12.33 -2.97 -18.27
C ASP A 134 -11.01 -3.54 -17.71
N ASP A 135 -10.33 -2.80 -16.83
CA ASP A 135 -9.11 -3.30 -16.19
C ASP A 135 -9.45 -4.38 -15.16
N LYS A 136 -9.09 -5.62 -15.52
CA LYS A 136 -9.34 -6.81 -14.70
C LYS A 136 -8.05 -7.32 -14.09
N TYR A 137 -8.15 -7.74 -12.84
CA TYR A 137 -7.14 -8.60 -12.23
C TYR A 137 -7.29 -10.02 -12.80
N PHE A 138 -6.21 -10.79 -12.86
CA PHE A 138 -6.25 -12.14 -13.45
C PHE A 138 -7.13 -13.11 -12.65
N ARG A 139 -7.42 -12.78 -11.38
CA ARG A 139 -8.27 -13.55 -10.48
C ARG A 139 -9.61 -12.86 -10.29
N ASN A 140 -10.70 -13.58 -10.55
CA ASN A 140 -12.08 -13.14 -10.28
C ASN A 140 -12.51 -13.52 -8.84
N LYS A 141 -11.66 -13.20 -7.86
CA LYS A 141 -11.93 -13.48 -6.45
C LYS A 141 -11.42 -12.32 -5.62
N ASP A 142 -12.05 -12.09 -4.48
CA ASP A 142 -11.62 -11.10 -3.51
C ASP A 142 -10.40 -11.57 -2.71
N SER A 143 -10.02 -10.77 -1.70
CA SER A 143 -8.90 -11.11 -0.85
C SER A 143 -9.21 -12.29 0.07
N GLU A 144 -10.44 -12.71 0.30
CA GLU A 144 -10.75 -13.94 1.06
C GLU A 144 -10.78 -15.18 0.17
N GLY A 145 -10.89 -14.98 -1.15
CA GLY A 145 -10.98 -16.04 -2.15
C GLY A 145 -12.41 -16.38 -2.56
N ILE A 146 -13.37 -15.54 -2.17
CA ILE A 146 -14.76 -15.58 -2.60
C ILE A 146 -14.82 -15.04 -4.03
N SER A 147 -15.55 -15.72 -4.90
CA SER A 147 -15.73 -15.28 -6.29
C SER A 147 -16.39 -13.92 -6.36
N CYS A 148 -15.83 -13.01 -7.17
CA CYS A 148 -16.35 -11.67 -7.35
C CYS A 148 -16.22 -11.23 -8.82
N THR A 149 -17.09 -10.32 -9.24
CA THR A 149 -16.90 -9.59 -10.50
C THR A 149 -15.85 -8.51 -10.28
N VAL A 150 -14.72 -8.62 -10.97
CA VAL A 150 -13.65 -7.61 -10.92
C VAL A 150 -13.83 -6.60 -12.05
N GLN A 151 -13.93 -5.33 -11.68
CA GLN A 151 -13.94 -4.17 -12.58
C GLN A 151 -13.07 -3.09 -11.96
N LYS A 152 -12.34 -2.33 -12.78
CA LYS A 152 -11.44 -1.28 -12.27
C LYS A 152 -10.48 -1.79 -11.19
N CYS A 153 -9.92 -2.98 -11.43
CA CYS A 153 -9.03 -3.68 -10.51
C CYS A 153 -9.59 -3.98 -9.11
N LYS A 154 -10.90 -3.96 -8.89
CA LYS A 154 -11.50 -4.24 -7.58
C LYS A 154 -12.76 -5.08 -7.69
N CYS A 155 -13.09 -5.80 -6.62
CA CYS A 155 -14.41 -6.42 -6.48
C CYS A 155 -15.49 -5.35 -6.22
N ALA A 156 -16.76 -5.68 -6.43
CA ALA A 156 -17.89 -4.77 -6.20
C ALA A 156 -17.96 -4.26 -4.74
N ASN A 157 -17.56 -5.08 -3.77
CA ASN A 157 -17.42 -4.72 -2.35
C ASN A 157 -16.18 -3.84 -2.06
N THR A 158 -15.49 -3.36 -3.10
CA THR A 158 -14.23 -2.59 -3.04
C THR A 158 -13.02 -3.35 -2.52
N ASP A 159 -13.17 -4.64 -2.21
CA ASP A 159 -12.09 -5.44 -1.68
C ASP A 159 -10.99 -5.67 -2.75
N PRO A 160 -9.70 -5.66 -2.36
CA PRO A 160 -8.61 -5.93 -3.28
C PRO A 160 -8.69 -7.39 -3.77
N PRO A 161 -8.61 -7.67 -5.07
CA PRO A 161 -8.60 -9.04 -5.59
C PRO A 161 -7.24 -9.75 -5.39
N THR A 162 -6.41 -9.26 -4.47
CA THR A 162 -5.01 -9.66 -4.26
C THR A 162 -4.70 -9.93 -2.78
N LYS A 163 -3.77 -10.87 -2.56
CA LYS A 163 -3.10 -11.12 -1.27
C LYS A 163 -1.59 -10.87 -1.35
N LEU A 164 -1.09 -10.21 -2.40
CA LEU A 164 0.35 -9.97 -2.56
C LEU A 164 0.94 -9.20 -1.37
N ASP A 165 0.16 -8.37 -0.70
CA ASP A 165 0.56 -7.71 0.54
C ASP A 165 0.80 -8.70 1.70
N TYR A 166 0.30 -9.93 1.65
CA TYR A 166 0.62 -10.98 2.62
C TYR A 166 1.64 -12.01 2.10
N VAL A 167 2.21 -11.78 0.91
CA VAL A 167 3.31 -12.59 0.37
C VAL A 167 4.64 -11.93 0.70
N PRO A 168 5.63 -12.66 1.27
CA PRO A 168 6.97 -12.13 1.53
C PRO A 168 7.58 -11.46 0.30
N GLN A 169 8.18 -10.26 0.46
CA GLN A 169 8.65 -9.43 -0.67
C GLN A 169 9.57 -10.17 -1.64
N TYR A 170 10.43 -11.06 -1.15
CA TYR A 170 11.34 -11.85 -1.98
C TYR A 170 10.63 -12.78 -2.99
N LEU A 171 9.37 -13.16 -2.73
CA LEU A 171 8.61 -14.10 -3.55
C LEU A 171 7.65 -13.42 -4.56
N ARG A 172 7.62 -12.08 -4.62
CA ARG A 172 6.63 -11.30 -5.40
C ARG A 172 7.02 -10.99 -6.84
#